data_AF-A0A2J7RF34-F1
#
_entry.id   AF-A0A2J7RF34-F1
#
_cell.length_a   1.000
_cell.length_b   1.000
_cell.length_c   1.000
_cell.angle_alpha   90.00
_cell.angle_beta   90.00
_cell.angle_gamma   90.00
#
_symmetry.space_group_name_H-M   'P 1'
#
loop_
_entity.id
_entity.type
_entity.pdbx_description
1 polymer ?
#
loop_
_entity_poly.entity_id
_entity_poly.type
_entity_poly.pdbx_seq_one_letter_code
_entity_poly.pdbx_strand_id
1 'polypeptide(L)'
;MLCPEVWNFSPPASSFKFKRGRLNEVKTQCTNLIDFHYFNHLVSVVLPDTINVSEVITDSLNDDCEYYEVEDIHVSHLINKEFIEAFVKKGHLTVLSNGTNIDTDDCVALTPSGHLFLTLNRQTYQELGLEGRPSFFSRSKPNRYVVQLDLKEQHFAPGKKFYNRVQQCLRENIQVKQNLLVAWDPPEEKICPSSIAAYFSSQGHKVSLCQPRFSKQVLYNVKVPEYFPDDGDDNSALELIEWLGAFSIGADL
;
A
#
# COMPACT_ATOMS: atom_id res chain seq x y z
N MET A 1 46.73 20.38 -0.03
CA MET A 1 45.25 20.28 0.03
C MET A 1 44.89 18.82 0.03
N LEU A 2 44.43 18.29 1.17
CA LEU A 2 43.92 16.92 1.26
C LEU A 2 42.48 16.96 0.74
N CYS A 3 42.24 16.41 -0.45
CA CYS A 3 40.89 16.13 -0.92
C CYS A 3 40.29 15.11 0.07
N PRO A 4 39.12 15.34 0.69
CA PRO A 4 38.50 14.31 1.49
C PRO A 4 38.22 13.11 0.58
N GLU A 5 38.52 11.91 1.06
CA GLU A 5 38.13 10.66 0.40
C GLU A 5 36.64 10.72 0.15
N VAL A 6 36.24 10.87 -1.12
CA VAL A 6 34.86 10.79 -1.53
C VAL A 6 34.47 9.34 -1.33
N TRP A 7 33.58 9.06 -0.39
CA TRP A 7 33.19 7.69 -0.06
C TRP A 7 32.69 7.03 -1.36
N ASN A 8 33.40 5.98 -1.78
CA ASN A 8 33.10 5.24 -3.00
C ASN A 8 31.87 4.35 -2.74
N PHE A 9 30.70 4.98 -2.60
CA PHE A 9 29.44 4.28 -2.44
C PHE A 9 29.09 3.61 -3.77
N SER A 10 28.95 2.29 -3.73
CA SER A 10 28.28 1.58 -4.81
C SER A 10 26.86 2.14 -4.96
N PRO A 11 26.35 2.30 -6.20
CA PRO A 11 24.96 2.70 -6.41
C PRO A 11 24.02 1.73 -5.67
N PRO A 12 22.87 2.23 -5.19
CA PRO A 12 21.87 1.37 -4.56
C PRO A 12 21.43 0.27 -5.52
N ALA A 13 21.07 -0.89 -4.98
CA ALA A 13 20.60 -2.00 -5.81
C ALA A 13 19.25 -1.63 -6.45
N SER A 14 19.22 -1.54 -7.79
CA SER A 14 18.01 -1.37 -8.59
C SER A 14 17.75 -2.60 -9.45
N SER A 15 16.48 -2.95 -9.65
CA SER A 15 16.08 -4.05 -10.54
C SER A 15 14.85 -3.63 -11.33
N PHE A 16 14.94 -3.76 -12.65
CA PHE A 16 13.85 -3.50 -13.59
C PHE A 16 13.42 -4.82 -14.23
N LYS A 17 12.12 -4.95 -14.50
CA LYS A 17 11.57 -6.11 -15.21
C LYS A 17 10.66 -5.61 -16.32
N PHE A 18 11.08 -5.82 -17.56
CA PHE A 18 10.29 -5.45 -18.74
C PHE A 18 9.53 -6.67 -19.25
N LYS A 19 8.25 -6.48 -19.54
CA LYS A 19 7.40 -7.46 -20.21
C LYS A 19 6.69 -6.77 -21.37
N ARG A 20 6.81 -7.36 -22.56
CA ARG A 20 6.21 -6.86 -23.80
C ARG A 20 5.23 -7.91 -24.32
N GLY A 21 4.15 -7.47 -24.94
CA GLY A 21 3.15 -8.37 -25.51
C GLY A 21 1.86 -7.63 -25.83
N ARG A 22 0.99 -8.28 -26.59
CA ARG A 22 -0.31 -7.71 -26.93
C ARG A 22 -1.26 -7.85 -25.75
N LEU A 23 -2.18 -6.90 -25.59
CA LEU A 23 -3.10 -6.86 -24.44
C LEU A 23 -3.76 -8.23 -24.17
N ASN A 24 -4.26 -8.91 -25.20
CA ASN A 24 -4.92 -10.21 -25.05
C ASN A 24 -4.01 -11.32 -24.50
N GLU A 25 -2.70 -11.26 -24.75
CA GLU A 25 -1.72 -12.26 -24.32
C GLU A 25 -1.25 -11.99 -22.88
N VAL A 26 -1.09 -10.71 -22.52
CA VAL A 26 -0.56 -10.30 -21.21
C VAL A 26 -1.65 -9.91 -20.21
N LYS A 27 -2.93 -9.83 -20.63
CA LYS A 27 -4.05 -9.35 -19.80
C LYS A 27 -4.05 -9.95 -18.41
N THR A 28 -4.03 -11.28 -18.31
CA THR A 28 -4.06 -12.00 -17.03
C THR A 28 -2.84 -11.69 -16.16
N GLN A 29 -1.66 -11.49 -16.76
CA GLN A 29 -0.46 -11.13 -16.01
C GLN A 29 -0.54 -9.69 -15.48
N CYS A 30 -1.04 -8.76 -16.30
CA CYS A 30 -1.26 -7.37 -15.91
C CYS A 30 -2.32 -7.26 -14.81
N THR A 31 -3.47 -7.93 -14.95
CA THR A 31 -4.52 -7.93 -13.93
C THR A 31 -3.99 -8.49 -12.62
N ASN A 32 -3.31 -9.65 -12.65
CA ASN A 32 -2.70 -10.21 -11.44
C ASN A 32 -1.70 -9.24 -10.79
N LEU A 33 -0.86 -8.55 -11.58
CA LEU A 33 0.10 -7.60 -11.03
C LEU A 33 -0.60 -6.44 -10.30
N ILE A 34 -1.69 -5.92 -10.88
CA ILE A 34 -2.51 -4.87 -10.28
C ILE A 34 -3.22 -5.40 -9.03
N ASP A 35 -3.87 -6.56 -9.12
CA ASP A 35 -4.67 -7.16 -8.04
C ASP A 35 -3.81 -7.52 -6.82
N PHE A 36 -2.54 -7.86 -7.01
CA PHE A 36 -1.60 -8.18 -5.93
C PHE A 36 -0.74 -6.99 -5.48
N HIS A 37 -0.93 -5.79 -6.05
CA HIS A 37 -0.27 -4.56 -5.62
C HIS A 37 -1.21 -3.68 -4.79
N TYR A 38 -1.37 -4.04 -3.51
CA TYR A 38 -2.46 -3.54 -2.66
C TYR A 38 -2.37 -2.08 -2.22
N PHE A 39 -1.16 -1.51 -2.13
CA PHE A 39 -0.95 -0.17 -1.59
C PHE A 39 -0.45 0.76 -2.70
N ASN A 40 -1.31 1.68 -3.15
CA ASN A 40 -1.01 2.62 -4.23
C ASN A 40 -1.15 4.05 -3.69
N HIS A 41 -0.08 4.84 -3.80
CA HIS A 41 -0.07 6.24 -3.36
C HIS A 41 -0.33 7.22 -4.51
N LEU A 42 0.15 6.90 -5.71
CA LEU A 42 0.08 7.74 -6.89
C LEU A 42 -0.26 6.91 -8.11
N VAL A 43 -1.26 7.35 -8.86
CA VAL A 43 -1.58 6.87 -10.21
C VAL A 43 -1.45 8.06 -11.15
N SER A 44 -0.67 7.89 -12.22
CA SER A 44 -0.46 8.92 -13.23
C SER A 44 -0.66 8.33 -14.62
N VAL A 45 -1.30 9.09 -15.50
CA VAL A 45 -1.56 8.71 -16.89
C VAL A 45 -1.04 9.83 -17.79
N VAL A 46 -0.14 9.48 -18.70
CA VAL A 46 0.44 10.41 -19.69
C VAL A 46 -0.05 10.03 -21.08
N LEU A 47 -0.63 11.01 -21.78
CA LEU A 47 -1.19 10.82 -23.12
C LEU A 47 -0.40 11.70 -24.11
N PRO A 48 0.48 11.13 -24.94
CA PRO A 48 1.18 11.90 -25.97
C PRO A 48 0.20 12.36 -27.07
N ASP A 49 0.55 13.46 -27.73
CA ASP A 49 -0.21 14.05 -28.86
C ASP A 49 -1.73 14.20 -28.60
N THR A 50 -2.09 14.48 -27.34
CA THR A 50 -3.48 14.56 -26.91
C THR A 50 -3.76 15.93 -26.34
N ILE A 51 -4.59 16.71 -27.03
CA ILE A 51 -4.98 18.06 -26.59
C ILE A 51 -6.09 17.99 -25.54
N ASN A 52 -7.08 17.12 -25.77
CA ASN A 52 -8.25 16.95 -24.90
C ASN A 52 -8.28 15.52 -24.36
N VAL A 53 -8.20 15.39 -23.03
CA VAL A 53 -8.38 14.12 -22.33
C VAL A 53 -9.86 13.82 -22.22
N SER A 54 -10.25 12.58 -22.54
CA SER A 54 -11.64 12.13 -22.42
C SER A 54 -12.15 12.24 -20.98
N GLU A 55 -13.42 12.63 -20.81
CA GLU A 55 -14.10 12.66 -19.51
C GLU A 55 -14.06 11.27 -18.86
N VAL A 56 -14.24 10.19 -19.64
CA VAL A 56 -14.17 8.80 -19.14
C VAL A 56 -12.90 8.51 -18.34
N ILE A 57 -11.74 9.01 -18.78
CA ILE A 57 -10.46 8.81 -18.07
C ILE A 57 -10.43 9.66 -16.80
N THR A 58 -10.95 10.88 -16.88
CA THR A 58 -10.98 11.82 -15.76
C THR A 58 -11.89 11.32 -14.65
N ASP A 59 -13.08 10.84 -15.03
CA ASP A 59 -14.09 10.27 -14.13
C ASP A 59 -13.54 9.00 -13.46
N SER A 60 -12.92 8.10 -14.24
CA SER A 60 -12.29 6.88 -13.70
C SER A 60 -11.17 7.13 -12.68
N LEU A 61 -10.58 8.33 -12.66
CA LEU A 61 -9.51 8.70 -11.73
C LEU A 61 -10.02 9.51 -10.52
N ASN A 62 -11.28 9.96 -10.54
CA ASN A 62 -11.86 10.79 -9.50
C ASN A 62 -13.00 10.10 -8.76
N ASP A 63 -13.79 9.28 -9.45
CA ASP A 63 -14.98 8.65 -8.91
C ASP A 63 -14.63 7.45 -8.02
N ASP A 64 -15.39 7.26 -6.94
CA ASP A 64 -15.28 6.15 -5.98
C ASP A 64 -13.87 5.89 -5.43
N CYS A 65 -13.04 6.93 -5.39
CA CYS A 65 -11.66 6.85 -4.89
C CYS A 65 -11.51 7.31 -3.43
N GLU A 66 -12.62 7.49 -2.70
CA GLU A 66 -12.56 7.90 -1.30
C GLU A 66 -11.93 6.85 -0.39
N TYR A 67 -11.19 7.35 0.59
CA TYR A 67 -10.65 6.56 1.68
C TYR A 67 -10.82 7.33 2.98
N TYR A 68 -10.49 6.70 4.10
CA TYR A 68 -10.72 7.27 5.42
C TYR A 68 -9.44 7.27 6.24
N GLU A 69 -9.25 8.31 7.02
CA GLU A 69 -8.27 8.32 8.10
C GLU A 69 -8.98 8.12 9.44
N VAL A 70 -8.53 7.13 10.21
CA VAL A 70 -9.02 6.84 11.56
C VAL A 70 -7.90 7.15 12.56
N GLU A 71 -8.15 8.07 13.48
CA GLU A 71 -7.15 8.56 14.42
C GLU A 71 -7.07 7.73 15.72
N ASP A 72 -5.85 7.58 16.25
CA ASP A 72 -5.54 6.99 17.56
C ASP A 72 -6.17 5.61 17.83
N ILE A 73 -6.25 4.76 16.80
CA ILE A 73 -6.85 3.43 16.94
C ILE A 73 -5.82 2.42 17.45
N HIS A 74 -6.22 1.70 18.49
CA HIS A 74 -5.43 0.60 19.04
C HIS A 74 -5.55 -0.66 18.17
N VAL A 75 -4.42 -1.30 17.84
CA VAL A 75 -4.34 -2.43 16.89
C VAL A 75 -5.27 -3.59 17.25
N SER A 76 -5.57 -3.81 18.53
CA SER A 76 -6.51 -4.85 18.95
C SER A 76 -7.93 -4.70 18.39
N HIS A 77 -8.32 -3.52 17.92
CA HIS A 77 -9.64 -3.32 17.30
C HIS A 77 -9.73 -4.00 15.94
N LEU A 78 -8.61 -4.14 15.21
CA LEU A 78 -8.56 -4.79 13.90
C LEU A 78 -8.79 -6.31 13.97
N ILE A 79 -8.75 -6.90 15.17
CA ILE A 79 -9.04 -8.32 15.39
C ILE A 79 -10.37 -8.57 16.09
N ASN A 80 -11.18 -7.52 16.30
CA ASN A 80 -12.51 -7.68 16.88
C ASN A 80 -13.37 -8.55 15.97
N LYS A 81 -14.12 -9.48 16.55
CA LYS A 81 -14.98 -10.42 15.79
C LYS A 81 -15.87 -9.69 14.79
N GLU A 82 -16.57 -8.66 15.26
CA GLU A 82 -17.52 -7.90 14.45
C GLU A 82 -16.83 -7.24 13.25
N PHE A 83 -15.65 -6.67 13.47
CA PHE A 83 -14.84 -6.07 12.41
C PHE A 83 -14.40 -7.10 11.36
N ILE A 84 -13.90 -8.26 11.81
CA ILE A 84 -13.47 -9.34 10.90
C ILE A 84 -14.64 -9.88 10.08
N GLU A 85 -15.76 -10.19 10.73
CA GLU A 85 -16.94 -10.77 10.07
C GLU A 85 -17.64 -9.77 9.13
N ALA A 86 -17.60 -8.48 9.45
CA ALA A 86 -18.26 -7.44 8.65
C ALA A 86 -17.40 -6.97 7.46
N PHE A 87 -16.11 -6.71 7.67
CA PHE A 87 -15.28 -6.01 6.68
C PHE A 87 -14.21 -6.92 6.07
N VAL A 88 -13.49 -7.67 6.91
CA VAL A 88 -12.36 -8.50 6.45
C VAL A 88 -12.85 -9.67 5.61
N LYS A 89 -13.85 -10.42 6.09
CA LYS A 89 -14.34 -11.63 5.43
C LYS A 89 -15.29 -11.37 4.27
N LYS A 90 -16.02 -10.25 4.30
CA LYS A 90 -17.07 -9.97 3.32
C LYS A 90 -16.62 -9.05 2.19
N GLY A 91 -15.51 -8.31 2.30
CA GLY A 91 -15.05 -7.43 1.23
C GLY A 91 -13.53 -7.40 1.10
N HIS A 92 -13.06 -6.42 0.33
CA HIS A 92 -11.64 -6.14 0.12
C HIS A 92 -11.25 -4.94 0.96
N LEU A 93 -10.65 -5.24 2.12
CA LEU A 93 -10.21 -4.24 3.08
C LEU A 93 -8.71 -3.98 2.95
N THR A 94 -8.35 -2.72 2.77
CA THR A 94 -6.97 -2.25 2.80
C THR A 94 -6.80 -1.30 3.98
N VAL A 95 -5.82 -1.58 4.83
CA VAL A 95 -5.46 -0.71 5.97
C VAL A 95 -3.95 -0.50 5.97
N LEU A 96 -3.51 0.74 6.21
CA LEU A 96 -2.10 1.08 6.33
C LEU A 96 -1.89 2.13 7.41
N SER A 97 -0.84 1.99 8.21
CA SER A 97 -0.48 2.99 9.21
C SER A 97 -0.04 4.30 8.55
N ASN A 98 -0.58 5.42 9.03
CA ASN A 98 -0.27 6.76 8.57
C ASN A 98 0.74 7.43 9.50
N GLY A 99 1.70 8.18 8.93
CA GLY A 99 2.68 8.95 9.69
C GLY A 99 3.75 8.11 10.44
N THR A 100 3.95 6.86 10.03
CA THR A 100 4.97 5.96 10.60
C THR A 100 6.01 5.56 9.56
N ASN A 101 7.29 5.60 9.91
CA ASN A 101 8.38 5.17 9.03
C ASN A 101 8.68 3.69 9.24
N ILE A 102 8.63 2.89 8.15
CA ILE A 102 8.81 1.42 8.21
C ILE A 102 10.17 0.98 8.77
N ASP A 103 11.19 1.83 8.68
CA ASP A 103 12.54 1.53 9.15
C ASP A 103 12.72 1.77 10.65
N THR A 104 11.94 2.69 11.24
CA THR A 104 12.14 3.15 12.63
C THR A 104 10.96 2.81 13.54
N ASP A 105 9.74 3.02 13.06
CA ASP A 105 8.53 3.04 13.88
C ASP A 105 7.77 1.72 13.76
N ASP A 106 6.88 1.41 14.70
CA ASP A 106 5.99 0.26 14.51
C ASP A 106 4.98 0.61 13.41
N CYS A 107 4.67 -0.35 12.53
CA CYS A 107 3.75 -0.16 11.41
C CYS A 107 2.74 -1.29 11.35
N VAL A 108 1.53 -0.95 10.89
CA VAL A 108 0.41 -1.88 10.77
C VAL A 108 -0.08 -1.83 9.34
N ALA A 109 -0.31 -3.00 8.75
CA ALA A 109 -0.93 -3.10 7.44
C ALA A 109 -1.92 -4.28 7.40
N LEU A 110 -3.05 -4.11 6.74
CA LEU A 110 -4.01 -5.18 6.47
C LEU A 110 -4.25 -5.22 4.96
N THR A 111 -4.10 -6.40 4.38
CA THR A 111 -4.32 -6.60 2.94
C THR A 111 -5.75 -7.07 2.64
N PRO A 112 -6.25 -6.87 1.41
CA PRO A 112 -7.54 -7.41 0.96
C PRO A 112 -7.68 -8.93 1.11
N SER A 113 -6.56 -9.64 1.08
CA SER A 113 -6.50 -11.08 1.32
C SER A 113 -6.75 -11.47 2.79
N GLY A 114 -6.86 -10.52 3.72
CA GLY A 114 -7.16 -10.76 5.13
C GLY A 114 -5.94 -10.96 6.02
N HIS A 115 -4.74 -10.64 5.53
CA HIS A 115 -3.50 -10.78 6.29
C HIS A 115 -3.17 -9.48 7.01
N LEU A 116 -3.13 -9.52 8.35
CA LEU A 116 -2.66 -8.44 9.20
C LEU A 116 -1.16 -8.58 9.43
N PHE A 117 -0.42 -7.54 9.06
CA PHE A 117 1.01 -7.42 9.24
C PHE A 117 1.31 -6.38 10.32
N LEU A 118 2.08 -6.79 11.32
CA LEU A 118 2.65 -5.91 12.33
C LEU A 118 4.16 -5.90 12.11
N THR A 119 4.67 -4.79 11.59
CA THR A 119 6.12 -4.58 11.45
C THR A 119 6.58 -3.81 12.67
N LEU A 120 7.33 -4.48 13.54
CA LEU A 120 7.65 -4.00 14.87
C LEU A 120 9.14 -3.83 15.04
N ASN A 121 9.53 -2.86 15.86
CA ASN A 121 10.87 -2.79 16.40
C ASN A 121 11.12 -3.98 17.34
N ARG A 122 12.40 -4.22 17.67
CA ARG A 122 12.80 -5.35 18.52
C ARG A 122 12.13 -5.33 19.90
N GLN A 123 12.00 -4.17 20.53
CA GLN A 123 11.41 -4.05 21.86
C GLN A 123 9.93 -4.41 21.83
N THR A 124 9.14 -3.74 20.99
CA THR A 124 7.69 -3.98 20.87
C THR A 124 7.40 -5.43 20.46
N TYR A 125 8.22 -6.02 19.59
CA TYR A 125 8.09 -7.44 19.23
C TYR A 125 8.28 -8.38 20.42
N GLN A 126 9.32 -8.15 21.23
CA GLN A 126 9.63 -8.97 22.41
C GLN A 126 8.55 -8.83 23.49
N GLU A 127 8.02 -7.61 23.67
CA GLU A 127 6.89 -7.35 24.58
C GLU A 127 5.62 -8.06 24.08
N LEU A 128 5.30 -7.95 22.79
CA LEU A 128 4.12 -8.56 22.20
C LEU A 128 4.02 -10.08 22.44
N GLY A 129 5.13 -10.81 22.31
CA GLY A 129 5.18 -12.25 22.62
C GLY A 129 4.42 -13.15 21.64
N LEU A 130 4.24 -12.68 20.40
CA LEU A 130 3.70 -13.46 19.27
C LEU A 130 4.83 -13.94 18.36
N GLU A 131 4.59 -15.02 17.65
CA GLU A 131 5.55 -15.56 16.68
C GLU A 131 5.66 -14.62 15.47
N GLY A 132 6.88 -14.28 15.10
CA GLY A 132 7.19 -13.47 13.94
C GLY A 132 8.55 -13.82 13.36
N ARG A 133 8.89 -13.18 12.24
CA ARG A 133 10.16 -13.37 11.53
C ARG A 133 10.99 -12.10 11.52
N PRO A 134 12.33 -12.17 11.58
CA PRO A 134 13.17 -10.99 11.38
C PRO A 134 12.93 -10.41 9.98
N SER A 135 12.83 -9.09 9.89
CA SER A 135 12.79 -8.38 8.61
C SER A 135 14.18 -8.31 7.97
N PHE A 136 14.22 -8.21 6.65
CA PHE A 136 15.45 -8.31 5.84
C PHE A 136 16.46 -7.17 6.07
N PHE A 137 16.04 -6.06 6.72
CA PHE A 137 16.83 -4.82 6.81
C PHE A 137 18.13 -4.91 7.62
N SER A 138 18.38 -5.96 8.42
CA SER A 138 19.64 -6.09 9.16
C SER A 138 20.28 -7.47 9.02
N ARG A 139 21.44 -7.50 8.38
CA ARG A 139 22.18 -8.73 8.02
C ARG A 139 22.85 -9.43 9.21
N SER A 140 23.06 -8.76 10.34
CA SER A 140 23.76 -9.34 11.51
C SER A 140 22.98 -9.29 12.82
N LYS A 141 22.18 -8.23 13.04
CA LYS A 141 21.37 -8.06 14.26
C LYS A 141 19.98 -7.54 13.88
N PRO A 142 18.99 -8.42 13.65
CA PRO A 142 17.65 -7.98 13.29
C PRO A 142 17.10 -7.05 14.36
N ASN A 143 16.74 -5.84 13.94
CA ASN A 143 16.10 -4.83 14.80
C ASN A 143 14.61 -4.62 14.46
N ARG A 144 14.14 -5.32 13.42
CA ARG A 144 12.79 -5.22 12.87
C ARG A 144 12.26 -6.63 12.70
N TYR A 145 11.01 -6.84 13.09
CA TYR A 145 10.32 -8.12 13.06
C TYR A 145 8.96 -7.95 12.41
N VAL A 146 8.50 -8.96 11.67
CA VAL A 146 7.19 -8.99 11.05
C VAL A 146 6.38 -10.12 11.68
N VAL A 147 5.29 -9.77 12.34
CA VAL A 147 4.25 -10.70 12.78
C VAL A 147 3.14 -10.68 11.73
N GLN A 148 2.79 -11.84 11.20
CA GLN A 148 1.74 -12.01 10.20
C GLN A 148 0.62 -12.85 10.80
N LEU A 149 -0.61 -12.36 10.72
CA LEU A 149 -1.81 -13.03 11.18
C LEU A 149 -2.80 -13.14 10.02
N ASP A 150 -3.26 -14.35 9.70
CA ASP A 150 -4.36 -14.53 8.76
C ASP A 150 -5.69 -14.46 9.52
N LEU A 151 -6.44 -13.38 9.29
CA LEU A 151 -7.72 -13.13 9.96
C LEU A 151 -8.89 -13.91 9.33
N LYS A 152 -8.69 -14.53 8.16
CA LYS A 152 -9.68 -15.36 7.48
C LYS A 152 -9.54 -16.85 7.84
N GLU A 153 -8.46 -17.26 8.49
CA GLU A 153 -8.25 -18.64 8.93
C GLU A 153 -9.37 -19.14 9.87
N GLN A 154 -9.81 -20.37 9.65
CA GLN A 154 -10.90 -20.99 10.45
C GLN A 154 -10.55 -21.12 11.94
N HIS A 155 -9.26 -21.24 12.27
CA HIS A 155 -8.79 -21.37 13.64
C HIS A 155 -8.54 -20.00 14.30
N PHE A 156 -8.59 -18.90 13.55
CA PHE A 156 -8.58 -17.53 14.04
C PHE A 156 -10.02 -17.04 14.30
N ALA A 157 -10.67 -17.69 15.28
CA ALA A 157 -12.05 -17.40 15.65
C ALA A 157 -12.20 -17.23 17.17
N PRO A 158 -13.13 -16.37 17.65
CA PRO A 158 -13.39 -16.20 19.08
C PRO A 158 -13.61 -17.51 19.83
N GLY A 159 -12.97 -17.66 20.99
CA GLY A 159 -13.01 -18.88 21.79
C GLY A 159 -11.93 -19.91 21.44
N LYS A 160 -11.24 -19.76 20.31
CA LYS A 160 -10.05 -20.59 20.00
C LYS A 160 -8.84 -20.08 20.79
N LYS A 161 -7.97 -21.00 21.20
CA LYS A 161 -6.76 -20.69 21.99
C LYS A 161 -5.87 -19.66 21.31
N PHE A 162 -5.67 -19.79 20.00
CA PHE A 162 -4.83 -18.87 19.23
C PHE A 162 -5.41 -17.46 19.17
N TYR A 163 -6.70 -17.33 18.81
CA TYR A 163 -7.40 -16.03 18.82
C TYR A 163 -7.32 -15.35 20.19
N ASN A 164 -7.64 -16.09 21.27
CA ASN A 164 -7.61 -15.53 22.62
C ASN A 164 -6.20 -15.08 23.03
N ARG A 165 -5.17 -15.85 22.66
CA ARG A 165 -3.76 -15.47 22.90
C ARG A 165 -3.41 -14.19 22.16
N VAL A 166 -3.74 -14.09 20.88
CA VAL A 166 -3.45 -12.89 20.07
C VAL A 166 -4.19 -11.67 20.63
N GLN A 167 -5.46 -11.84 21.01
CA GLN A 167 -6.24 -10.77 21.63
C GLN A 167 -5.65 -10.31 22.95
N GLN A 168 -5.21 -11.24 23.80
CA GLN A 168 -4.55 -10.92 25.05
C GLN A 168 -3.23 -10.18 24.81
N CYS A 169 -2.34 -10.74 23.97
CA CYS A 169 -1.06 -10.14 23.63
C CYS A 169 -1.23 -8.71 23.09
N LEU A 170 -2.16 -8.49 22.16
CA LEU A 170 -2.37 -7.16 21.60
C LEU A 170 -2.90 -6.17 22.64
N ARG A 171 -3.80 -6.58 23.56
CA ARG A 171 -4.41 -5.68 24.55
C ARG A 171 -3.54 -5.39 25.75
N GLU A 172 -2.82 -6.39 26.23
CA GLU A 172 -2.09 -6.32 27.50
C GLU A 172 -0.62 -5.95 27.30
N ASN A 173 0.01 -6.44 26.23
CA ASN A 173 1.47 -6.36 26.10
C ASN A 173 1.94 -5.16 25.30
N ILE A 174 1.08 -4.57 24.45
CA ILE A 174 1.43 -3.42 23.64
C ILE A 174 0.36 -2.34 23.76
N GLN A 175 0.76 -1.07 23.63
CA GLN A 175 -0.13 0.09 23.60
C GLN A 175 -0.02 0.80 22.25
N VAL A 176 0.18 0.03 21.18
CA VAL A 176 0.38 0.57 19.83
C VAL A 176 -0.96 1.15 19.36
N LYS A 177 -1.01 2.48 19.38
CA LYS A 177 -2.07 3.27 18.75
C LYS A 177 -1.51 3.97 17.54
N GLN A 178 -2.28 3.96 16.46
CA GLN A 178 -1.84 4.52 15.19
C GLN A 178 -2.98 5.23 14.49
N ASN A 179 -2.62 6.21 13.69
CA ASN A 179 -3.52 6.71 12.67
C ASN A 179 -3.51 5.71 11.51
N LEU A 180 -4.68 5.32 11.01
CA LEU A 180 -4.79 4.33 9.94
C LEU A 180 -5.49 4.95 8.74
N LEU A 181 -4.91 4.75 7.55
CA LEU A 181 -5.61 4.90 6.29
C LEU A 181 -6.41 3.63 6.02
N VAL A 182 -7.67 3.78 5.69
CA VAL A 182 -8.64 2.68 5.52
C VAL A 182 -9.41 2.88 4.23
N ALA A 183 -9.41 1.86 3.38
CA ALA A 183 -10.28 1.77 2.22
C ALA A 183 -10.96 0.39 2.21
N TRP A 184 -12.26 0.35 1.95
CA TRP A 184 -13.02 -0.89 1.94
C TRP A 184 -13.90 -0.96 0.71
N ASP A 185 -13.66 -1.98 -0.10
CA ASP A 185 -14.49 -2.31 -1.25
C ASP A 185 -15.48 -3.43 -0.84
N PRO A 186 -16.79 -3.12 -0.79
CA PRO A 186 -17.83 -4.06 -0.38
C PRO A 186 -18.04 -5.18 -1.42
N PRO A 187 -18.60 -6.34 -1.02
CA PRO A 187 -18.87 -7.43 -1.95
C PRO A 187 -19.98 -7.14 -2.97
N GLU A 188 -20.85 -6.17 -2.65
CA GLU A 188 -22.05 -5.84 -3.42
C GLU A 188 -22.16 -4.32 -3.55
N GLU A 189 -22.47 -3.84 -4.76
CA GLU A 189 -22.62 -2.40 -5.08
C GLU A 189 -23.68 -1.68 -4.23
N LYS A 190 -24.63 -2.42 -3.65
CA LYS A 190 -25.70 -1.85 -2.80
C LYS A 190 -25.21 -1.44 -1.42
N ILE A 191 -24.06 -1.97 -0.99
CA ILE A 191 -23.48 -1.65 0.31
C ILE A 191 -22.59 -0.44 0.11
N CYS A 192 -22.79 0.59 0.93
CA CYS A 192 -21.97 1.79 0.82
C CYS A 192 -20.56 1.54 1.40
N PRO A 193 -19.47 1.84 0.65
CA PRO A 193 -18.09 1.77 1.16
C PRO A 193 -17.88 2.55 2.47
N SER A 194 -18.62 3.65 2.66
CA SER A 194 -18.55 4.47 3.88
C SER A 194 -19.02 3.79 5.17
N SER A 195 -19.64 2.60 5.09
CA SER A 195 -20.07 1.84 6.26
C SER A 195 -18.92 1.47 7.21
N ILE A 196 -17.69 1.35 6.70
CA ILE A 196 -16.51 1.16 7.57
C ILE A 196 -16.18 2.40 8.40
N ALA A 197 -16.35 3.59 7.83
CA ALA A 197 -16.19 4.84 8.55
C ALA A 197 -17.28 5.02 9.61
N ALA A 198 -18.53 4.62 9.28
CA ALA A 198 -19.63 4.60 10.23
C ALA A 198 -19.35 3.62 11.39
N TYR A 199 -18.77 2.45 11.11
CA TYR A 199 -18.36 1.50 12.15
C TYR A 199 -17.35 2.13 13.12
N PHE A 200 -16.25 2.69 12.64
CA PHE A 200 -15.25 3.31 13.52
C PHE A 200 -15.81 4.50 14.30
N SER A 201 -16.64 5.32 13.67
CA SER A 201 -17.33 6.43 14.34
C SER A 201 -18.25 5.94 15.46
N SER A 202 -18.98 4.84 15.24
CA SER A 202 -19.86 4.23 16.26
C SER A 202 -19.10 3.68 17.47
N GLN A 203 -17.82 3.33 17.28
CA GLN A 203 -16.92 2.90 18.34
C GLN A 203 -16.24 4.09 19.06
N GLY A 204 -16.58 5.33 18.68
CA GLY A 204 -16.05 6.55 19.30
C GLY A 204 -14.72 7.04 18.72
N HIS A 205 -14.25 6.48 17.60
CA HIS A 205 -13.05 6.98 16.93
C HIS A 205 -13.35 8.20 16.08
N LYS A 206 -12.36 9.09 15.95
CA LYS A 206 -12.42 10.21 15.01
C LYS A 206 -12.05 9.68 13.62
N VAL A 207 -12.96 9.89 12.68
CA VAL A 207 -12.83 9.44 11.29
C VAL A 207 -12.94 10.64 10.36
N SER A 208 -11.98 10.77 9.45
CA SER A 208 -11.94 11.83 8.45
C SER A 208 -12.07 11.23 7.06
N LEU A 209 -12.95 11.80 6.23
CA LEU A 209 -13.02 11.47 4.81
C LEU A 209 -11.80 12.05 4.10
N CYS A 210 -11.17 11.25 3.26
CA CYS A 210 -10.04 11.64 2.43
C CYS A 210 -10.35 11.38 0.96
N GLN A 211 -9.80 12.23 0.10
CA GLN A 211 -9.90 12.09 -1.35
C GLN A 211 -8.50 12.22 -1.95
N PRO A 212 -8.17 11.46 -3.01
CA PRO A 212 -6.92 11.63 -3.72
C PRO A 212 -6.83 13.05 -4.29
N ARG A 213 -5.62 13.59 -4.32
CA ARG A 213 -5.37 14.87 -4.96
C ARG A 213 -5.31 14.67 -6.48
N PHE A 214 -6.31 15.19 -7.19
CA PHE A 214 -6.27 15.24 -8.64
C PHE A 214 -5.42 16.41 -9.15
N SER A 215 -4.59 16.16 -10.15
CA SER A 215 -3.79 17.17 -10.83
C SER A 215 -3.70 16.86 -12.32
N LYS A 216 -3.79 17.90 -13.15
CA LYS A 216 -3.68 17.80 -14.61
C LYS A 216 -2.64 18.79 -15.11
N GLN A 217 -1.74 18.30 -15.96
CA GLN A 217 -0.73 19.12 -16.63
C GLN A 217 -0.73 18.81 -18.12
N VAL A 218 -0.56 19.85 -18.94
CA VAL A 218 -0.43 19.75 -20.39
C VAL A 218 0.81 20.54 -20.78
N LEU A 219 1.74 19.89 -21.48
CA LEU A 219 2.93 20.53 -22.04
C LEU A 219 2.89 20.44 -23.56
N TYR A 220 3.39 21.50 -24.21
CA TYR A 220 3.44 21.61 -25.67
C TYR A 220 4.89 21.61 -26.14
N ASN A 221 5.11 21.16 -27.38
CA ASN A 221 6.43 21.13 -28.02
C ASN A 221 7.50 20.31 -27.28
N VAL A 222 7.07 19.32 -26.49
CA VAL A 222 7.96 18.42 -25.77
C VAL A 222 8.41 17.31 -26.72
N LYS A 223 9.72 16.99 -26.69
CA LYS A 223 10.24 15.83 -27.41
C LYS A 223 9.95 14.56 -26.61
N VAL A 224 9.11 13.70 -27.17
CA VAL A 224 8.80 12.38 -26.60
C VAL A 224 9.80 11.36 -27.16
N PRO A 225 10.45 10.52 -26.32
CA PRO A 225 11.31 9.44 -26.79
C PRO A 225 10.56 8.48 -27.72
N GLU A 226 11.21 8.06 -28.80
CA GLU A 226 10.66 7.03 -29.68
C GLU A 226 10.77 5.66 -29.00
N TYR A 227 9.66 4.91 -28.96
CA TYR A 227 9.63 3.57 -28.40
C TYR A 227 8.91 2.62 -29.35
N PHE A 228 9.62 1.58 -29.79
CA PHE A 228 9.10 0.55 -30.68
C PHE A 228 8.89 -0.74 -29.89
N PRO A 229 7.64 -1.19 -29.62
CA PRO A 229 7.38 -2.32 -28.74
C PRO A 229 7.91 -3.67 -29.25
N ASP A 230 7.97 -3.85 -30.57
CA ASP A 230 8.37 -5.12 -31.19
C ASP A 230 9.89 -5.22 -31.44
N ASP A 231 10.57 -4.07 -31.58
CA ASP A 231 12.00 -3.98 -31.95
C ASP A 231 12.87 -3.30 -30.87
N GLY A 232 12.26 -2.77 -29.81
CA GLY A 232 12.92 -1.98 -28.78
C GLY A 232 13.61 -2.84 -27.72
N ASP A 233 14.82 -2.44 -27.35
CA ASP A 233 15.56 -3.07 -26.24
C ASP A 233 15.09 -2.55 -24.86
N ASP A 234 15.63 -3.14 -23.79
CA ASP A 234 15.31 -2.74 -22.42
C ASP A 234 15.86 -1.34 -22.08
N ASN A 235 16.90 -0.87 -22.77
CA ASN A 235 17.44 0.48 -22.58
C ASN A 235 16.46 1.53 -23.08
N SER A 236 15.88 1.34 -24.26
CA SER A 236 14.87 2.24 -24.84
C SER A 236 13.63 2.35 -23.93
N ALA A 237 13.22 1.23 -23.32
CA ALA A 237 12.13 1.23 -22.34
C ALA A 237 12.51 1.98 -21.05
N LEU A 238 13.76 1.85 -20.60
CA LEU A 238 14.27 2.59 -19.44
C LEU A 238 14.35 4.09 -19.70
N GLU A 239 14.85 4.52 -20.86
CA GLU A 239 14.89 5.92 -21.28
C GLU A 239 13.48 6.53 -21.29
N LEU A 240 12.48 5.81 -21.79
CA LEU A 240 11.09 6.25 -21.74
C LEU A 240 10.59 6.41 -20.29
N ILE A 241 10.91 5.48 -19.39
CA ILE A 241 10.53 5.56 -17.97
C ILE A 241 11.22 6.74 -17.28
N GLU A 242 12.51 6.96 -17.54
CA GLU A 242 13.24 8.12 -17.00
C GLU A 242 12.64 9.43 -17.49
N TRP A 243 12.32 9.53 -18.79
CA TRP A 243 11.64 10.69 -19.36
C TRP A 243 10.25 10.89 -18.74
N LEU A 244 9.46 9.84 -18.54
CA LEU A 244 8.16 9.92 -17.86
C LEU A 244 8.29 10.40 -16.41
N GLY A 245 9.35 9.98 -15.71
CA GLY A 245 9.68 10.45 -14.38
C GLY A 245 10.00 11.96 -14.38
N ALA A 246 10.87 12.40 -15.29
CA ALA A 246 11.23 13.81 -15.47
C ALA A 246 10.01 14.67 -15.86
N PHE A 247 9.14 14.17 -16.74
CA PHE A 247 7.86 14.79 -17.09
C PHE A 247 6.95 14.94 -15.86
N SER A 248 6.81 13.89 -15.05
CA SER A 248 5.91 13.87 -13.89
C SER A 248 6.31 14.86 -12.79
N ILE A 249 7.60 15.20 -12.68
CA ILE A 249 8.10 16.19 -11.72
C ILE A 249 8.19 17.61 -12.30
N GLY A 250 7.80 17.81 -13.56
CA GLY A 250 7.86 19.10 -14.24
C GLY A 250 9.29 19.56 -14.53
N ALA A 251 10.20 18.63 -14.82
CA ALA A 251 11.53 18.96 -15.33
C ALA A 251 11.43 19.67 -16.69
N ASP A 252 12.49 20.40 -17.06
CA ASP A 252 12.63 20.97 -18.40
C ASP A 252 13.02 19.83 -19.37
N LEU A 253 12.19 19.58 -20.39
CA LEU A 253 12.24 18.41 -21.28
C LEU A 253 12.43 18.78 -22.75
#